data_AF-A0A1F9S218-F1
#
_entry.id   AF-A0A1F9S218-F1
#
_cell.length_a   1.000
_cell.length_b   1.000
_cell.length_c   1.000
_cell.angle_alpha   90.00
_cell.angle_beta   90.00
_cell.angle_gamma   90.00
#
_symmetry.space_group_name_H-M   'P 1'
#
loop_
_entity.id
_entity.type
_entity.pdbx_description
1 polymer ?
#
loop_
_entity_poly.entity_id
_entity_poly.type
_entity_poly.pdbx_seq_one_letter_code
_entity_poly.pdbx_strand_id
1 'polypeptide(L)'
;MLYPPRGDVSDLLAFLARADTRGREALLPRKTPFGRLCVEPWFHLLGAAAAAFLEAIPAAADMALQDRLYHFLGGGKPTIPFAPDGAGLREAAALAARAEERTGRRCALLCLESHPPIDSDALYLNLELMRHALKGLNQVRGRPCRPRMVVAVDPFGIDMLRLHREGGYAGFMSRAHLGFDRLPRGRAWTARLLLRHAVWPSIAFRIARSLGAGEEVIMVLGGGMPATARLYYCAREWAGRLCRGGVPGPEFRRRLAESAPEFAAYLNGVKAGPLGRSAWRLAESWLLSTLCATDAFPWAKEGVLPPRSGDAVRAVALAAGLSEAEAEVAAADLRSEFARETPYRERLFGFLAGRVVRQGTPVLLLPLRWGDRSGVQFSFGAPVALLSAGRDRRVRVLDRTGAESERGLRDFARAFAAESFP
;
A
#
# COMPACT_ATOMS: atom_id res chain seq x y z
N MET A 1 9.32 -13.56 -21.65
CA MET A 1 8.28 -13.17 -20.67
C MET A 1 8.95 -12.45 -19.51
N LEU A 2 8.58 -11.20 -19.22
CA LEU A 2 9.24 -10.35 -18.21
C LEU A 2 9.15 -10.91 -16.77
N TYR A 3 8.12 -11.70 -16.48
CA TYR A 3 7.87 -12.25 -15.14
C TYR A 3 7.47 -13.73 -15.23
N PRO A 4 8.40 -14.70 -15.20
CA PRO A 4 8.07 -16.13 -15.29
C PRO A 4 7.42 -16.66 -13.98
N PRO A 5 6.48 -17.64 -14.05
CA PRO A 5 5.86 -18.24 -12.86
C PRO A 5 6.87 -18.94 -11.95
N ARG A 6 6.73 -18.76 -10.63
CA ARG A 6 7.66 -19.27 -9.60
C ARG A 6 7.01 -20.14 -8.54
N GLY A 7 5.69 -20.12 -8.43
CA GLY A 7 4.89 -20.83 -7.44
C GLY A 7 4.91 -20.21 -6.04
N ASP A 8 5.19 -18.91 -5.92
CA ASP A 8 5.19 -18.20 -4.65
C ASP A 8 4.39 -16.89 -4.72
N VAL A 9 4.35 -16.11 -3.64
CA VAL A 9 3.56 -14.86 -3.54
C VAL A 9 3.94 -13.80 -4.60
N SER A 10 5.13 -13.89 -5.20
CA SER A 10 5.55 -13.00 -6.29
C SER A 10 4.78 -13.27 -7.58
N ASP A 11 4.19 -14.45 -7.76
CA ASP A 11 3.34 -14.75 -8.92
C ASP A 11 2.04 -13.95 -8.91
N LEU A 12 1.52 -13.62 -7.72
CA LEU A 12 0.36 -12.72 -7.58
C LEU A 12 0.67 -11.36 -8.23
N LEU A 13 1.84 -10.82 -7.94
CA LEU A 13 2.30 -9.54 -8.44
C LEU A 13 2.70 -9.64 -9.92
N ALA A 14 3.13 -10.81 -10.38
CA ALA A 14 3.37 -11.06 -11.79
C ALA A 14 2.08 -11.03 -12.62
N PHE A 15 0.92 -11.45 -12.09
CA PHE A 15 -0.37 -11.30 -12.80
C PHE A 15 -0.67 -9.84 -13.07
N LEU A 16 -0.58 -8.99 -12.06
CA LEU A 16 -0.79 -7.54 -12.18
C LEU A 16 0.20 -6.91 -13.14
N ALA A 17 1.49 -7.22 -12.99
CA ALA A 17 2.53 -6.64 -13.82
C ALA A 17 2.31 -7.02 -15.29
N ARG A 18 2.01 -8.29 -15.59
CA ARG A 18 1.71 -8.73 -16.96
C ARG A 18 0.46 -8.03 -17.51
N ALA A 19 -0.59 -7.89 -16.71
CA ALA A 19 -1.83 -7.25 -17.14
C ALA A 19 -1.63 -5.75 -17.41
N ASP A 20 -0.83 -5.05 -16.61
CA ASP A 20 -0.53 -3.63 -16.81
C ASP A 20 0.41 -3.37 -18.00
N THR A 21 1.40 -4.25 -18.22
CA THR A 21 2.39 -4.10 -19.31
C THR A 21 1.82 -4.43 -20.68
N ARG A 22 0.68 -5.14 -20.77
CA ARG A 22 0.02 -5.42 -22.04
C ARG A 22 -0.28 -4.11 -22.77
N GLY A 23 0.15 -4.01 -24.02
CA GLY A 23 -0.01 -2.81 -24.85
C GLY A 23 1.00 -1.68 -24.60
N ARG A 24 1.86 -1.79 -23.57
CA ARG A 24 2.95 -0.82 -23.29
C ARG A 24 4.35 -1.38 -23.55
N GLU A 25 4.46 -2.62 -23.99
CA GLU A 25 5.75 -3.30 -24.21
C GLU A 25 6.71 -2.52 -25.12
N ALA A 26 6.19 -1.87 -26.15
CA ALA A 26 6.97 -1.06 -27.09
C ALA A 26 7.53 0.23 -26.46
N LEU A 27 6.92 0.72 -25.37
CA LEU A 27 7.35 1.93 -24.66
C LEU A 27 8.39 1.63 -23.57
N LEU A 28 8.56 0.36 -23.19
CA LEU A 28 9.49 -0.03 -22.15
C LEU A 28 10.94 0.09 -22.65
N PRO A 29 11.83 0.78 -21.91
CA PRO A 29 13.23 0.85 -22.28
C PRO A 29 13.85 -0.55 -22.27
N ARG A 30 14.63 -0.89 -23.30
CA ARG A 30 15.39 -2.15 -23.35
C ARG A 30 16.48 -2.14 -22.29
N LYS A 31 16.51 -3.18 -21.44
CA LYS A 31 17.47 -3.33 -20.34
C LYS A 31 18.27 -4.61 -20.55
N THR A 32 19.51 -4.48 -21.02
CA THR A 32 20.36 -5.65 -21.33
C THR A 32 20.81 -6.35 -20.04
N PRO A 33 21.05 -7.68 -20.06
CA PRO A 33 21.61 -8.39 -18.92
C PRO A 33 22.93 -7.79 -18.43
N PHE A 34 23.79 -7.36 -19.36
CA PHE A 34 25.03 -6.66 -19.04
C PHE A 34 24.79 -5.33 -18.31
N GLY A 35 23.85 -4.50 -18.78
CA GLY A 35 23.51 -3.24 -18.11
C GLY A 35 22.93 -3.46 -16.71
N ARG A 36 22.09 -4.49 -16.54
CA ARG A 36 21.55 -4.92 -15.25
C ARG A 36 22.65 -5.38 -14.28
N LEU A 37 23.69 -6.03 -14.79
CA LEU A 37 24.80 -6.54 -13.98
C LEU A 37 25.82 -5.45 -13.64
N CYS A 38 26.17 -4.61 -14.62
CA CYS A 38 27.33 -3.71 -14.53
C CYS A 38 26.96 -2.24 -14.32
N VAL A 39 25.79 -1.75 -14.74
CA VAL A 39 25.42 -0.33 -14.63
C VAL A 39 24.50 -0.10 -13.43
N GLU A 40 23.42 -0.87 -13.34
CA GLU A 40 22.39 -0.71 -12.30
C GLU A 40 22.97 -0.71 -10.86
N PRO A 41 23.93 -1.58 -10.48
CA PRO A 41 24.47 -1.59 -9.11
C PRO A 41 25.23 -0.32 -8.72
N TRP A 42 25.97 0.31 -9.64
CA TRP A 42 26.65 1.57 -9.35
C TRP A 42 25.66 2.68 -9.05
N PHE A 43 24.59 2.77 -9.84
CA PHE A 43 23.55 3.75 -9.59
C PHE A 43 22.75 3.44 -8.31
N HIS A 44 22.56 2.16 -7.94
CA HIS A 44 22.05 1.83 -6.60
C HIS A 44 22.94 2.36 -5.49
N LEU A 45 24.26 2.18 -5.59
CA LEU A 45 25.21 2.68 -4.60
C LEU A 45 25.19 4.21 -4.55
N LEU A 46 25.13 4.89 -5.69
CA LEU A 46 24.99 6.36 -5.75
C LEU A 46 23.69 6.84 -5.08
N GLY A 47 22.57 6.19 -5.36
CA GLY A 47 21.29 6.49 -4.70
C GLY A 47 21.35 6.27 -3.19
N ALA A 48 21.95 5.17 -2.75
CA ALA A 48 22.14 4.86 -1.33
C ALA A 48 23.09 5.85 -0.64
N ALA A 49 24.15 6.30 -1.33
CA ALA A 49 25.06 7.33 -0.83
C ALA A 49 24.35 8.68 -0.70
N ALA A 50 23.53 9.06 -1.68
CA ALA A 50 22.69 10.26 -1.59
C ALA A 50 21.72 10.19 -0.40
N ALA A 51 21.09 9.04 -0.16
CA ALA A 51 20.25 8.84 1.03
C ALA A 51 21.04 8.96 2.34
N ALA A 52 22.22 8.35 2.42
CA ALA A 52 23.09 8.46 3.60
C ALA A 52 23.53 9.91 3.85
N PHE A 53 23.79 10.68 2.80
CA PHE A 53 24.05 12.11 2.89
C PHE A 53 22.86 12.88 3.48
N LEU A 54 21.63 12.58 3.05
CA LEU A 54 20.43 13.20 3.64
C LEU A 54 20.22 12.83 5.11
N GLU A 55 20.54 11.59 5.49
CA GLU A 55 20.48 11.18 6.90
C GLU A 55 21.52 11.92 7.77
N ALA A 56 22.66 12.31 7.18
CA ALA A 56 23.75 13.01 7.88
C ALA A 56 23.50 14.51 8.08
N ILE A 57 22.73 15.18 7.21
CA ILE A 57 22.40 16.60 7.36
C ILE A 57 21.25 16.82 8.36
N PRO A 58 21.11 18.00 9.00
CA PRO A 58 20.01 18.29 9.92
C PRO A 58 18.62 18.09 9.28
N ALA A 59 17.65 17.63 10.06
CA ALA A 59 16.30 17.33 9.57
C ALA A 59 15.61 18.52 8.88
N ALA A 60 15.87 19.75 9.35
CA ALA A 60 15.35 20.95 8.71
C ALA A 60 15.91 21.17 7.29
N ALA A 61 17.20 20.88 7.09
CA ALA A 61 17.84 20.98 5.78
C ALA A 61 17.37 19.88 4.83
N ASP A 62 17.25 18.64 5.33
CA ASP A 62 16.65 17.52 4.59
C ASP A 62 15.22 17.86 4.14
N MET A 63 14.38 18.36 5.05
CA MET A 63 13.02 18.77 4.74
C MET A 63 12.95 19.87 3.68
N ALA A 64 13.78 20.90 3.78
CA ALA A 64 13.85 21.97 2.78
C ALA A 64 14.30 21.45 1.41
N LEU A 65 15.25 20.50 1.38
CA LEU A 65 15.73 19.89 0.15
C LEU A 65 14.67 19.00 -0.49
N GLN A 66 13.97 18.17 0.31
CA GLN A 66 12.87 17.35 -0.17
C GLN A 66 11.71 18.21 -0.72
N ASP A 67 11.32 19.29 -0.03
CA ASP A 67 10.26 20.19 -0.53
C ASP A 67 10.63 20.80 -1.89
N ARG A 68 11.88 21.25 -2.05
CA ARG A 68 12.40 21.76 -3.33
C ARG A 68 12.45 20.69 -4.40
N LEU A 69 12.89 19.48 -4.04
CA LEU A 69 12.96 18.36 -4.97
C LEU A 69 11.57 17.99 -5.51
N TYR A 70 10.57 17.84 -4.63
CA TYR A 70 9.21 17.52 -5.08
C TYR A 70 8.59 18.64 -5.90
N HIS A 71 8.83 19.89 -5.53
CA HIS A 71 8.39 21.03 -6.34
C HIS A 71 9.01 21.00 -7.74
N PHE A 72 10.32 20.75 -7.83
CA PHE A 72 11.02 20.61 -9.10
C PHE A 72 10.49 19.44 -9.93
N LEU A 73 10.29 18.27 -9.31
CA LEU A 73 9.71 17.10 -9.96
C LEU A 73 8.26 17.34 -10.45
N GLY A 74 7.55 18.29 -9.83
CA GLY A 74 6.24 18.77 -10.29
C GLY A 74 6.26 19.50 -11.63
N GLY A 75 7.43 19.79 -12.20
CA GLY A 75 7.58 20.29 -13.57
C GLY A 75 7.02 21.69 -13.80
N GLY A 76 7.06 22.55 -12.79
CA GLY A 76 6.55 23.93 -12.87
C GLY A 76 5.01 24.03 -12.85
N LYS A 77 4.31 22.94 -12.54
CA LYS A 77 2.86 22.97 -12.30
C LYS A 77 2.53 23.85 -11.07
N PRO A 78 1.30 24.40 -10.98
CA PRO A 78 0.90 25.23 -9.85
C PRO A 78 1.13 24.53 -8.52
N THR A 79 1.78 25.22 -7.58
CA THR A 79 1.92 24.73 -6.21
C THR A 79 0.63 24.95 -5.46
N ILE A 80 0.19 23.92 -4.74
CA ILE A 80 -0.98 24.03 -3.89
C ILE A 80 -0.52 24.66 -2.57
N PRO A 81 -1.15 25.76 -2.10
CA PRO A 81 -0.77 26.39 -0.84
C PRO A 81 -0.95 25.43 0.33
N PHE A 82 0.11 25.28 1.13
CA PHE A 82 0.04 24.55 2.39
C PHE A 82 -0.56 25.45 3.48
N ALA A 83 -1.62 24.99 4.14
CA ALA A 83 -2.27 25.70 5.25
C ALA A 83 -1.80 25.12 6.60
N PRO A 84 -0.75 25.68 7.24
CA PRO A 84 -0.21 25.17 8.51
C PRO A 84 -1.23 25.27 9.66
N ASP A 85 -2.11 26.26 9.59
CA ASP A 85 -3.17 26.52 10.58
C ASP A 85 -4.49 25.83 10.23
N GLY A 86 -4.44 24.73 9.47
CA GLY A 86 -5.62 23.89 9.25
C GLY A 86 -6.11 23.27 10.56
N ALA A 87 -7.44 23.22 10.75
CA ALA A 87 -8.03 22.62 11.95
C ALA A 87 -7.55 21.18 12.18
N GLY A 88 -7.47 20.36 11.12
CA GLY A 88 -6.99 18.97 11.21
C GLY A 88 -5.56 18.84 11.73
N LEU A 89 -4.64 19.77 11.41
CA LEU A 89 -3.26 19.74 11.92
C LEU A 89 -3.18 20.18 13.38
N ARG A 90 -3.95 21.20 13.79
CA ARG A 90 -4.04 21.60 15.21
C ARG A 90 -4.64 20.50 16.07
N GLU A 91 -5.74 19.90 15.61
CA GLU A 91 -6.37 18.75 16.26
C GLU A 91 -5.38 17.58 16.38
N ALA A 92 -4.61 17.30 15.32
CA ALA A 92 -3.62 16.23 15.30
C ALA A 92 -2.48 16.46 16.30
N ALA A 93 -1.96 17.69 16.40
CA ALA A 93 -0.94 18.06 17.38
C ALA A 93 -1.45 17.89 18.82
N ALA A 94 -2.66 18.40 19.11
CA ALA A 94 -3.29 18.25 20.42
C ALA A 94 -3.56 16.78 20.77
N LEU A 95 -4.02 15.99 19.79
CA LEU A 95 -4.32 14.57 19.98
C LEU A 95 -3.05 13.74 20.21
N ALA A 96 -1.96 14.04 19.49
CA ALA A 96 -0.66 13.43 19.72
C ALA A 96 -0.17 13.70 21.15
N ALA A 97 -0.19 14.95 21.60
CA ALA A 97 0.22 15.32 22.96
C ALA A 97 -0.60 14.57 24.03
N ARG A 98 -1.92 14.49 23.87
CA ARG A 98 -2.80 13.73 24.78
C ARG A 98 -2.49 12.23 24.77
N ALA A 99 -2.18 11.65 23.61
CA ALA A 99 -1.80 10.25 23.51
C ALA A 99 -0.46 9.98 24.21
N GLU A 100 0.51 10.89 24.08
CA GLU A 100 1.80 10.82 24.78
C GLU A 100 1.63 10.92 26.30
N GLU A 101 0.81 11.87 26.77
CA GLU A 101 0.47 12.04 28.18
C GLU A 101 -0.17 10.78 28.77
N ARG A 102 -1.16 10.19 28.09
CA ARG A 102 -1.88 9.00 28.58
C ARG A 102 -1.03 7.73 28.62
N THR A 103 -0.09 7.59 27.69
CA THR A 103 0.68 6.35 27.54
C THR A 103 2.08 6.44 28.12
N GLY A 104 2.57 7.65 28.40
CA GLY A 104 3.97 7.91 28.78
C GLY A 104 4.97 7.57 27.67
N ARG A 105 4.51 7.44 26.42
CA ARG A 105 5.32 7.02 25.27
C ARG A 105 5.17 8.01 24.14
N ARG A 106 6.25 8.26 23.41
CA ARG A 106 6.21 9.10 22.20
C ARG A 106 5.24 8.51 21.18
N CYS A 107 4.37 9.35 20.64
CA CYS A 107 3.38 8.97 19.66
C CYS A 107 4.03 8.89 18.28
N ALA A 108 3.85 7.75 17.60
CA ALA A 108 4.22 7.61 16.21
C ALA A 108 3.20 8.34 15.34
N LEU A 109 3.65 8.97 14.25
CA LEU A 109 2.74 9.68 13.33
C LEU A 109 2.66 8.91 12.02
N LEU A 110 1.46 8.58 11.58
CA LEU A 110 1.20 7.91 10.31
C LEU A 110 0.28 8.78 9.46
N CYS A 111 0.86 9.46 8.47
CA CYS A 111 0.08 10.16 7.44
C CYS A 111 -0.43 9.14 6.42
N LEU A 112 -1.76 9.05 6.29
CA LEU A 112 -2.44 8.18 5.34
C LEU A 112 -2.96 9.02 4.18
N GLU A 113 -2.39 8.81 3.01
CA GLU A 113 -2.74 9.55 1.80
C GLU A 113 -3.81 8.82 1.00
N SER A 114 -4.75 9.58 0.44
CA SER A 114 -5.52 9.18 -0.74
C SER A 114 -4.58 9.06 -1.95
N HIS A 115 -4.94 8.28 -2.96
CA HIS A 115 -4.18 8.28 -4.21
C HIS A 115 -4.84 9.24 -5.22
N PRO A 116 -4.18 10.32 -5.67
CA PRO A 116 -4.75 11.19 -6.70
C PRO A 116 -4.90 10.47 -8.05
N PRO A 117 -5.62 11.05 -9.02
CA PRO A 117 -5.83 10.41 -10.31
C PRO A 117 -4.50 10.17 -11.01
N ILE A 118 -4.43 9.08 -11.75
CA ILE A 118 -3.27 8.79 -12.60
C ILE A 118 -3.68 9.05 -14.03
N ASP A 119 -3.77 10.33 -14.33
CA ASP A 119 -3.64 10.85 -15.68
C ASP A 119 -2.32 11.64 -15.76
N SER A 120 -1.77 11.79 -16.96
CA SER A 120 -0.47 12.43 -17.16
C SER A 120 -0.44 13.87 -16.67
N ASP A 121 -1.59 14.56 -16.70
CA ASP A 121 -1.70 15.96 -16.33
C ASP A 121 -1.82 16.18 -14.82
N ALA A 122 -2.34 15.20 -14.08
CA ALA A 122 -2.49 15.22 -12.63
C ALA A 122 -1.38 14.49 -11.88
N LEU A 123 -0.37 13.94 -12.57
CA LEU A 123 0.71 13.18 -11.90
C LEU A 123 1.46 14.02 -10.85
N TYR A 124 1.58 15.33 -11.08
CA TYR A 124 2.18 16.28 -10.13
C TYR A 124 1.44 16.34 -8.78
N LEU A 125 0.14 16.01 -8.74
CA LEU A 125 -0.64 15.97 -7.51
C LEU A 125 -0.10 14.95 -6.52
N ASN A 126 0.47 13.83 -6.98
CA ASN A 126 1.13 12.88 -6.08
C ASN A 126 2.29 13.54 -5.33
N LEU A 127 3.10 14.33 -6.05
CA LEU A 127 4.27 15.01 -5.49
C LEU A 127 3.82 16.11 -4.53
N GLU A 128 2.80 16.88 -4.90
CA GLU A 128 2.24 17.91 -4.04
C GLU A 128 1.61 17.30 -2.77
N LEU A 129 0.94 16.14 -2.87
CA LEU A 129 0.37 15.43 -1.71
C LEU A 129 1.47 14.97 -0.75
N MET A 130 2.55 14.39 -1.28
CA MET A 130 3.74 14.02 -0.50
C MET A 130 4.37 15.24 0.19
N ARG A 131 4.49 16.39 -0.50
CA ARG A 131 4.96 17.65 0.10
C ARG A 131 4.07 18.07 1.27
N HIS A 132 2.75 17.99 1.11
CA HIS A 132 1.80 18.33 2.17
C HIS A 132 1.91 17.37 3.35
N ALA A 133 2.04 16.07 3.11
CA ALA A 133 2.25 15.10 4.18
C ALA A 133 3.54 15.37 4.97
N LEU A 134 4.64 15.67 4.29
CA LEU A 134 5.91 16.02 4.94
C LEU A 134 5.78 17.28 5.80
N LYS A 135 5.16 18.34 5.28
CA LYS A 135 4.92 19.59 6.00
C LYS A 135 3.96 19.39 7.18
N GLY A 136 2.88 18.64 6.96
CA GLY A 136 1.88 18.32 7.98
C GLY A 136 2.46 17.53 9.15
N LEU A 137 3.29 16.53 8.89
CA LEU A 137 3.95 15.74 9.94
C LEU A 137 4.95 16.58 10.76
N ASN A 138 5.70 17.48 10.11
CA ASN A 138 6.55 18.44 10.81
C ASN A 138 5.74 19.40 11.68
N GLN A 139 4.61 19.91 11.17
CA GLN A 139 3.70 20.80 11.90
C GLN A 139 3.11 20.10 13.13
N VAL A 140 2.58 18.88 12.97
CA VAL A 140 2.02 18.10 14.08
C VAL A 140 3.08 17.78 15.13
N ARG A 141 4.31 17.50 14.69
CA ARG A 141 5.41 17.21 15.61
C ARG A 141 5.92 18.45 16.35
N GLY A 142 5.68 19.65 15.85
CA GLY A 142 6.17 20.91 16.43
C GLY A 142 7.69 21.10 16.33
N ARG A 143 8.38 20.28 15.53
CA ARG A 143 9.83 20.37 15.28
C ARG A 143 10.22 19.68 13.98
N PRO A 144 11.39 20.01 13.41
CA PRO A 144 11.94 19.27 12.28
C PRO A 144 12.01 17.76 12.55
N CYS A 145 11.46 16.98 11.63
CA CYS A 145 11.50 15.52 11.60
C CYS A 145 11.85 15.02 10.20
N ARG A 146 12.10 13.71 10.06
CA ARG A 146 12.44 13.08 8.77
C ARG A 146 11.41 11.98 8.46
N PRO A 147 10.19 12.34 8.00
CA PRO A 147 9.20 11.33 7.71
C PRO A 147 9.67 10.37 6.62
N ARG A 148 9.40 9.09 6.80
CA ARG A 148 9.76 8.06 5.82
C ARG A 148 8.54 7.62 5.04
N MET A 149 8.64 7.61 3.72
CA MET A 149 7.54 7.19 2.86
C MET A 149 7.57 5.69 2.59
N VAL A 150 6.41 5.04 2.57
CA VAL A 150 6.26 3.65 2.10
C VAL A 150 6.05 3.67 0.60
N VAL A 151 7.09 3.33 -0.16
CA VAL A 151 7.07 3.44 -1.63
C VAL A 151 7.51 2.14 -2.29
N ALA A 152 6.83 1.78 -3.37
CA ALA A 152 7.22 0.65 -4.19
C ALA A 152 8.44 1.02 -5.05
N VAL A 153 9.47 0.17 -5.04
CA VAL A 153 10.67 0.30 -5.89
C VAL A 153 10.84 -0.90 -6.80
N ASP A 154 9.81 -1.72 -6.99
CA ASP A 154 9.88 -2.89 -7.88
C ASP A 154 9.90 -2.50 -9.36
N PRO A 155 10.41 -3.42 -10.22
CA PRO A 155 10.40 -3.26 -11.66
C PRO A 155 9.05 -2.87 -12.26
N PHE A 156 7.92 -3.26 -11.66
CA PHE A 156 6.60 -2.90 -12.17
C PHE A 156 6.28 -1.39 -12.01
N GLY A 157 6.71 -0.76 -10.91
CA GLY A 157 6.49 0.68 -10.72
C GLY A 157 7.48 1.59 -11.45
N ILE A 158 8.65 1.07 -11.84
CA ILE A 158 9.76 1.86 -12.40
C ILE A 158 10.35 1.26 -13.69
N ASP A 159 9.64 0.36 -14.37
CA ASP A 159 10.10 -0.25 -15.62
C ASP A 159 10.29 0.78 -16.72
N MET A 160 9.47 1.82 -16.74
CA MET A 160 9.57 2.98 -17.64
C MET A 160 10.90 3.74 -17.50
N LEU A 161 11.64 3.57 -16.40
CA LEU A 161 12.92 4.24 -16.19
C LEU A 161 14.06 3.51 -16.90
N ARG A 162 15.01 4.30 -17.43
CA ARG A 162 16.32 3.77 -17.88
C ARG A 162 17.09 3.20 -16.69
N LEU A 163 18.00 2.25 -16.95
CA LEU A 163 18.76 1.51 -15.93
C LEU A 163 19.39 2.38 -14.83
N HIS A 164 20.03 3.48 -15.21
CA HIS A 164 20.68 4.37 -14.25
C HIS A 164 19.68 5.10 -13.34
N ARG A 165 18.53 5.52 -13.88
CA ARG A 165 17.46 6.15 -13.10
C ARG A 165 16.78 5.16 -12.19
N GLU A 166 16.52 3.95 -12.69
CA GLU A 166 15.98 2.85 -11.89
C GLU A 166 16.90 2.52 -10.70
N GLY A 167 18.20 2.33 -10.96
CA GLY A 167 19.18 2.05 -9.92
C GLY A 167 19.29 3.19 -8.90
N GLY A 168 19.43 4.43 -9.37
CA GLY A 168 19.50 5.60 -8.51
C GLY A 168 18.26 5.74 -7.61
N TYR A 169 17.08 5.62 -8.21
CA TYR A 169 15.80 5.68 -7.50
C TYR A 169 15.67 4.57 -6.45
N ALA A 170 15.89 3.31 -6.82
CA ALA A 170 15.73 2.19 -5.89
C ALA A 170 16.75 2.23 -4.75
N GLY A 171 17.99 2.67 -5.03
CA GLY A 171 19.03 2.86 -4.03
C GLY A 171 18.66 3.95 -3.02
N PHE A 172 18.19 5.10 -3.53
CA PHE A 172 17.74 6.22 -2.71
C PHE A 172 16.52 5.84 -1.86
N MET A 173 15.45 5.36 -2.50
CA MET A 173 14.17 5.08 -1.85
C MET A 173 14.26 3.94 -0.83
N SER A 174 15.11 2.93 -1.06
CA SER A 174 15.30 1.83 -0.11
C SER A 174 15.96 2.27 1.19
N ARG A 175 16.73 3.37 1.18
CA ARG A 175 17.49 3.90 2.32
C ARG A 175 16.83 5.12 2.95
N ALA A 176 16.59 6.18 2.18
CA ALA A 176 16.00 7.43 2.67
C ALA A 176 14.55 7.22 3.15
N HIS A 177 13.85 6.26 2.55
CA HIS A 177 12.47 5.96 2.86
C HIS A 177 12.28 4.45 3.14
N LEU A 178 11.03 4.03 3.30
CA LEU A 178 10.64 2.63 3.43
C LEU A 178 10.37 2.02 2.05
N GLY A 179 11.30 2.23 1.11
CA GLY A 179 11.24 1.65 -0.23
C GLY A 179 11.24 0.13 -0.18
N PHE A 180 10.32 -0.51 -0.91
CA PHE A 180 10.23 -1.97 -0.98
C PHE A 180 10.12 -2.52 -2.41
N ASP A 181 10.79 -3.62 -2.65
CA ASP A 181 10.76 -4.37 -3.90
C ASP A 181 9.83 -5.57 -3.75
N ARG A 182 8.71 -5.51 -4.47
CA ARG A 182 7.72 -6.59 -4.64
C ARG A 182 8.22 -7.76 -5.46
N LEU A 183 9.14 -7.54 -6.40
CA LEU A 183 9.63 -8.53 -7.34
C LEU A 183 11.17 -8.61 -7.32
N PRO A 184 11.79 -8.83 -6.13
CA PRO A 184 13.24 -8.76 -6.00
C PRO A 184 13.93 -9.83 -6.84
N ARG A 185 13.28 -10.98 -7.05
CA ARG A 185 13.80 -12.05 -7.89
C ARG A 185 13.85 -11.73 -9.39
N GLY A 186 13.19 -10.65 -9.83
CA GLY A 186 13.28 -10.11 -11.18
C GLY A 186 14.55 -9.29 -11.43
N ARG A 187 15.33 -8.98 -10.39
CA ARG A 187 16.57 -8.21 -10.49
C ARG A 187 17.81 -9.09 -10.70
N ALA A 188 18.86 -8.50 -11.25
CA ALA A 188 20.19 -9.10 -11.25
C ALA A 188 20.65 -9.43 -9.81
N TRP A 189 21.53 -10.42 -9.66
CA TRP A 189 21.96 -10.88 -8.32
C TRP A 189 22.64 -9.79 -7.49
N THR A 190 23.38 -8.89 -8.12
CA THR A 190 24.03 -7.72 -7.48
C THR A 190 22.98 -6.78 -6.90
N ALA A 191 22.00 -6.38 -7.70
CA ALA A 191 20.88 -5.56 -7.26
C ALA A 191 20.06 -6.24 -6.15
N ARG A 192 19.84 -7.56 -6.23
CA ARG A 192 19.20 -8.34 -5.15
C ARG A 192 19.96 -8.27 -3.84
N LEU A 193 21.29 -8.37 -3.90
CA LEU A 193 22.13 -8.27 -2.71
C LEU A 193 22.04 -6.87 -2.08
N LEU A 194 22.14 -5.81 -2.89
CA LEU A 194 22.05 -4.43 -2.44
C LEU A 194 20.67 -4.10 -1.83
N LEU A 195 19.60 -4.62 -2.43
CA LEU A 195 18.21 -4.39 -2.00
C LEU A 195 17.65 -5.49 -1.09
N ARG A 196 18.48 -6.40 -0.55
CA ARG A 196 18.03 -7.52 0.30
C ARG A 196 17.20 -7.08 1.51
N HIS A 197 17.47 -5.88 2.02
CA HIS A 197 16.78 -5.27 3.16
C HIS A 197 15.44 -4.64 2.77
N ALA A 198 15.23 -4.36 1.48
CA ALA A 198 14.05 -3.74 0.91
C ALA A 198 13.09 -4.75 0.27
N VAL A 199 13.28 -6.05 0.44
CA VAL A 199 12.34 -7.03 -0.13
C VAL A 199 10.96 -6.94 0.51
N TRP A 200 9.89 -7.16 -0.25
CA TRP A 200 8.52 -7.08 0.25
C TRP A 200 8.25 -7.80 1.58
N PRO A 201 8.77 -9.01 1.84
CA PRO A 201 8.59 -9.65 3.15
C PRO A 201 9.13 -8.85 4.35
N SER A 202 10.15 -8.00 4.16
CA SER A 202 10.76 -7.22 5.24
C SER A 202 10.03 -5.90 5.53
N ILE A 203 9.16 -5.42 4.62
CA ILE A 203 8.58 -4.08 4.75
C ILE A 203 7.75 -3.92 6.02
N ALA A 204 6.98 -4.96 6.39
CA ALA A 204 6.18 -4.96 7.61
C ALA A 204 7.07 -4.80 8.85
N PHE A 205 8.22 -5.46 8.90
CA PHE A 205 9.16 -5.29 10.01
C PHE A 205 9.76 -3.87 10.04
N ARG A 206 10.12 -3.31 8.89
CA ARG A 206 10.69 -1.97 8.79
C ARG A 206 9.69 -0.88 9.21
N ILE A 207 8.43 -0.99 8.77
CA ILE A 207 7.34 -0.10 9.20
C ILE A 207 7.13 -0.23 10.72
N ALA A 208 7.04 -1.47 11.24
CA ALA A 208 6.82 -1.70 12.67
C ALA A 208 7.97 -1.13 13.52
N ARG A 209 9.22 -1.28 13.07
CA ARG A 209 10.39 -0.72 13.75
C ARG A 209 10.37 0.81 13.77
N SER A 210 10.06 1.44 12.64
CA SER A 210 9.99 2.90 12.52
C SER A 210 8.89 3.47 13.42
N LEU A 211 7.66 2.96 13.27
CA LEU A 211 6.54 3.38 14.10
C LEU A 211 6.73 3.01 15.58
N GLY A 212 7.30 1.83 15.89
CA GLY A 212 7.59 1.40 17.25
C GLY A 212 8.57 2.34 17.97
N ALA A 213 9.47 2.99 17.24
CA ALA A 213 10.37 4.02 17.74
C ALA A 213 9.72 5.42 17.87
N GLY A 214 8.42 5.56 17.59
CA GLY A 214 7.71 6.83 17.62
C GLY A 214 8.06 7.75 16.44
N GLU A 215 8.55 7.20 15.32
CA GLU A 215 8.90 7.95 14.11
C GLU A 215 7.65 8.31 13.27
N GLU A 216 7.89 9.09 12.22
CA GLU A 216 6.91 9.61 11.30
C GLU A 216 6.95 8.82 9.97
N VAL A 217 5.79 8.31 9.53
CA VAL A 217 5.66 7.53 8.30
C VAL A 217 4.56 8.13 7.42
N ILE A 218 4.79 8.14 6.12
CA ILE A 218 3.81 8.51 5.10
C ILE A 218 3.49 7.26 4.29
N MET A 219 2.22 6.98 4.04
CA MET A 219 1.81 5.91 3.14
C MET A 219 0.49 6.18 2.46
N VAL A 220 0.35 5.73 1.22
CA VAL A 220 -0.95 5.68 0.56
C VAL A 220 -1.78 4.56 1.18
N LEU A 221 -2.97 4.87 1.71
CA LEU A 221 -3.82 3.87 2.37
C LEU A 221 -4.19 2.74 1.40
N GLY A 222 -4.55 3.07 0.16
CA GLY A 222 -4.82 2.08 -0.89
C GLY A 222 -3.64 1.16 -1.19
N GLY A 223 -2.41 1.54 -0.83
CA GLY A 223 -1.18 0.75 -1.03
C GLY A 223 -0.57 0.85 -2.43
N GLY A 224 -1.02 1.83 -3.23
CA GLY A 224 -0.59 2.11 -4.59
C GLY A 224 -1.71 2.74 -5.40
N MET A 225 -1.52 2.77 -6.73
CA MET A 225 -2.50 3.25 -7.73
C MET A 225 -3.91 2.66 -7.48
N PRO A 226 -5.02 3.41 -7.65
CA PRO A 226 -6.38 2.91 -7.40
C PRO A 226 -6.68 1.61 -8.14
N ALA A 227 -6.33 1.49 -9.41
CA ALA A 227 -6.53 0.26 -10.19
C ALA A 227 -5.78 -0.94 -9.57
N THR A 228 -4.51 -0.77 -9.22
CA THR A 228 -3.72 -1.82 -8.55
C THR A 228 -4.27 -2.11 -7.15
N ALA A 229 -4.74 -1.11 -6.43
CA ALA A 229 -5.31 -1.26 -5.10
C ALA A 229 -6.61 -2.07 -5.11
N ARG A 230 -7.48 -1.80 -6.08
CA ARG A 230 -8.71 -2.54 -6.34
C ARG A 230 -8.41 -3.97 -6.80
N LEU A 231 -7.56 -4.15 -7.81
CA LEU A 231 -7.24 -5.49 -8.32
C LEU A 231 -6.55 -6.36 -7.28
N TYR A 232 -5.56 -5.81 -6.58
CA TYR A 232 -4.73 -6.60 -5.67
C TYR A 232 -5.22 -6.58 -4.24
N TYR A 233 -5.26 -5.40 -3.62
CA TYR A 233 -5.46 -5.32 -2.18
C TYR A 233 -6.91 -5.57 -1.80
N CYS A 234 -7.90 -5.06 -2.55
CA CYS A 234 -9.30 -5.36 -2.30
C CYS A 234 -9.56 -6.88 -2.40
N ALA A 235 -9.14 -7.53 -3.50
CA ALA A 235 -9.27 -8.99 -3.65
C ALA A 235 -8.56 -9.78 -2.54
N ARG A 236 -7.36 -9.36 -2.16
CA ARG A 236 -6.56 -9.99 -1.10
C ARG A 236 -7.17 -9.82 0.30
N GLU A 237 -7.70 -8.64 0.61
CA GLU A 237 -8.40 -8.37 1.88
C GLU A 237 -9.70 -9.17 1.93
N TRP A 238 -10.49 -9.15 0.85
CA TRP A 238 -11.74 -9.90 0.73
C TRP A 238 -11.54 -11.41 0.88
N ALA A 239 -10.66 -12.02 0.08
CA ALA A 239 -10.33 -13.45 0.20
C ALA A 239 -9.79 -13.79 1.60
N GLY A 240 -9.03 -12.87 2.19
CA GLY A 240 -8.50 -13.04 3.54
C GLY A 240 -9.57 -13.00 4.62
N ARG A 241 -10.63 -12.20 4.47
CA ARG A 241 -11.76 -12.18 5.41
C ARG A 241 -12.58 -13.46 5.27
N LEU A 242 -12.88 -13.83 4.03
CA LEU A 242 -13.73 -14.97 3.71
C LEU A 242 -13.13 -16.30 4.18
N CYS A 243 -11.83 -16.52 3.93
CA CYS A 243 -11.18 -17.78 4.26
C CYS A 243 -10.59 -17.82 5.69
N ARG A 244 -10.69 -16.75 6.49
CA ARG A 244 -10.13 -16.72 7.86
C ARG A 244 -11.00 -17.54 8.82
N GLY A 245 -10.52 -18.71 9.21
CA GLY A 245 -11.21 -19.62 10.14
C GLY A 245 -12.15 -20.62 9.46
N GLY A 246 -12.10 -20.72 8.13
CA GLY A 246 -12.97 -21.58 7.35
C GLY A 246 -12.35 -22.93 6.95
N VAL A 247 -12.87 -23.47 5.85
CA VAL A 247 -12.58 -24.78 5.27
C VAL A 247 -11.07 -25.04 5.08
N PRO A 248 -10.55 -26.24 5.42
CA PRO A 248 -9.15 -26.61 5.17
C PRO A 248 -8.76 -26.49 3.68
N GLY A 249 -7.50 -26.14 3.40
CA GLY A 249 -7.01 -25.90 2.03
C GLY A 249 -7.35 -27.00 0.99
N PRO A 250 -7.13 -28.30 1.29
CA PRO A 250 -7.47 -29.38 0.36
C PRO A 250 -8.97 -29.46 0.04
N GLU A 251 -9.82 -29.29 1.06
CA GLU A 251 -11.26 -29.33 0.91
C GLU A 251 -11.77 -28.10 0.16
N PHE A 252 -11.24 -26.91 0.46
CA PHE A 252 -11.53 -25.68 -0.27
C PHE A 252 -11.16 -25.82 -1.76
N ARG A 253 -9.99 -26.41 -2.05
CA ARG A 253 -9.54 -26.67 -3.42
C ARG A 253 -10.51 -27.59 -4.17
N ARG A 254 -10.96 -28.66 -3.52
CA ARG A 254 -11.91 -29.62 -4.11
C ARG A 254 -13.23 -28.93 -4.45
N ARG A 255 -13.83 -28.23 -3.49
CA ARG A 255 -15.07 -27.47 -3.70
C ARG A 255 -14.94 -26.41 -4.78
N LEU A 256 -13.81 -25.69 -4.81
CA LEU A 256 -13.57 -24.68 -5.83
C LEU A 256 -13.50 -25.29 -7.23
N ALA A 257 -12.85 -26.46 -7.38
CA ALA A 257 -12.80 -27.18 -8.66
C ALA A 257 -14.17 -27.72 -9.09
N GLU A 258 -15.03 -28.11 -8.15
CA GLU A 258 -16.42 -28.51 -8.43
C GLU A 258 -17.27 -27.32 -8.88
N SER A 259 -17.08 -26.14 -8.27
CA SER A 259 -17.88 -24.94 -8.54
C SER A 259 -17.41 -24.07 -9.71
N ALA A 260 -16.17 -24.25 -10.19
CA ALA A 260 -15.58 -23.43 -11.26
C ALA A 260 -14.68 -24.28 -12.17
N PRO A 261 -15.18 -24.80 -13.30
CA PRO A 261 -14.39 -25.64 -14.21
C PRO A 261 -13.10 -24.97 -14.72
N GLU A 262 -13.11 -23.65 -14.91
CA GLU A 262 -11.94 -22.87 -15.35
C GLU A 262 -10.80 -22.89 -14.31
N PHE A 263 -11.13 -23.15 -13.04
CA PHE A 263 -10.14 -23.29 -11.99
C PHE A 263 -9.20 -24.48 -12.22
N ALA A 264 -9.68 -25.56 -12.87
CA ALA A 264 -8.84 -26.68 -13.24
C ALA A 264 -7.77 -26.28 -14.27
N ALA A 265 -8.16 -25.49 -15.29
CA ALA A 265 -7.21 -24.94 -16.27
C ALA A 265 -6.18 -24.01 -15.61
N TYR A 266 -6.62 -23.20 -14.65
CA TYR A 266 -5.75 -22.35 -13.86
C TYR A 266 -4.71 -23.15 -13.06
N LEU A 267 -5.14 -24.22 -12.38
CA LEU A 267 -4.23 -25.08 -11.62
C LEU A 267 -3.15 -25.72 -12.49
N ASN A 268 -3.47 -26.04 -13.75
CA ASN A 268 -2.51 -26.56 -14.71
C ASN A 268 -1.50 -25.49 -15.18
N GLY A 269 -1.93 -24.23 -15.24
CA GLY A 269 -1.10 -23.10 -15.69
C GLY A 269 -0.22 -22.48 -14.61
N VAL A 270 -0.54 -22.69 -13.33
CA VAL A 270 0.24 -22.17 -12.19
C VAL A 270 1.07 -23.28 -11.59
N LYS A 271 2.36 -23.00 -11.32
CA LYS A 271 3.16 -23.87 -10.45
C LYS A 271 2.54 -23.81 -9.06
N ALA A 272 1.64 -24.75 -8.73
CA ALA A 272 0.89 -24.81 -7.48
C ALA A 272 1.78 -25.21 -6.30
N GLY A 273 2.86 -24.45 -6.06
CA GLY A 273 3.79 -24.62 -4.95
C GLY A 273 3.10 -24.29 -3.61
N PRO A 274 3.78 -23.60 -2.68
CA PRO A 274 3.21 -23.25 -1.38
C PRO A 274 1.82 -22.57 -1.40
N LEU A 275 1.43 -21.93 -2.51
CA LEU A 275 0.11 -21.30 -2.68
C LEU A 275 -1.06 -22.30 -2.59
N GLY A 276 -0.87 -23.55 -3.01
CA GLY A 276 -1.94 -24.56 -3.03
C GLY A 276 -2.31 -25.14 -1.67
N ARG A 277 -1.58 -24.80 -0.59
CA ARG A 277 -1.79 -25.37 0.75
C ARG A 277 -2.74 -24.56 1.62
N SER A 278 -3.02 -23.31 1.27
CA SER A 278 -3.85 -22.40 2.05
C SER A 278 -5.08 -22.00 1.25
N ALA A 279 -6.28 -22.27 1.77
CA ALA A 279 -7.54 -21.86 1.16
C ALA A 279 -7.52 -20.37 0.78
N TRP A 280 -7.05 -19.52 1.71
CA TRP A 280 -6.88 -18.10 1.47
C TRP A 280 -5.93 -17.79 0.30
N ARG A 281 -4.73 -18.37 0.27
CA ARG A 281 -3.77 -18.09 -0.80
C ARG A 281 -4.25 -18.59 -2.15
N LEU A 282 -4.98 -19.70 -2.17
CA LEU A 282 -5.58 -20.24 -3.36
C LEU A 282 -6.70 -19.34 -3.88
N ALA A 283 -7.59 -18.89 -2.99
CA ALA A 283 -8.64 -17.91 -3.30
C ALA A 283 -8.06 -16.60 -3.83
N GLU A 284 -7.09 -16.00 -3.13
CA GLU A 284 -6.39 -14.78 -3.53
C GLU A 284 -5.76 -14.93 -4.92
N SER A 285 -5.07 -16.05 -5.16
CA SER A 285 -4.36 -16.30 -6.41
C SER A 285 -5.29 -16.55 -7.59
N TRP A 286 -6.40 -17.27 -7.36
CA TRP A 286 -7.42 -17.51 -8.38
C TRP A 286 -8.15 -16.23 -8.74
N LEU A 287 -8.69 -15.52 -7.74
CA LEU A 287 -9.39 -14.25 -7.96
C LEU A 287 -8.51 -13.25 -8.68
N LEU A 288 -7.24 -13.10 -8.27
CA LEU A 288 -6.35 -12.16 -8.91
C LEU A 288 -6.05 -12.54 -10.37
N SER A 289 -5.91 -13.84 -10.66
CA SER A 289 -5.76 -14.31 -12.04
C SER A 289 -6.97 -13.99 -12.89
N THR A 290 -8.19 -14.18 -12.37
CA THR A 290 -9.44 -13.87 -13.06
C THR A 290 -9.64 -12.37 -13.22
N LEU A 291 -9.40 -11.60 -12.16
CA LEU A 291 -9.48 -10.14 -12.17
C LEU A 291 -8.47 -9.54 -13.16
N CYS A 292 -7.28 -10.12 -13.28
CA CYS A 292 -6.23 -9.70 -14.22
C CYS A 292 -6.35 -10.36 -15.61
N ALA A 293 -7.45 -11.08 -15.88
CA ALA A 293 -7.74 -11.53 -17.23
C ALA A 293 -7.89 -10.32 -18.17
N THR A 294 -7.86 -10.56 -19.48
CA THR A 294 -7.65 -9.50 -20.50
C THR A 294 -8.57 -8.29 -20.28
N ASP A 295 -7.95 -7.10 -20.27
CA ASP A 295 -8.55 -5.77 -20.09
C ASP A 295 -9.06 -5.41 -18.68
N ALA A 296 -8.50 -6.00 -17.64
CA ALA A 296 -8.78 -5.69 -16.22
C ALA A 296 -8.65 -4.22 -15.80
N PHE A 297 -7.60 -3.54 -16.26
CA PHE A 297 -7.21 -2.22 -15.75
C PHE A 297 -8.20 -1.10 -16.08
N PRO A 298 -8.79 -1.02 -17.29
CA PRO A 298 -9.91 -0.12 -17.59
C PRO A 298 -11.04 -0.22 -16.56
N TRP A 299 -11.60 -1.42 -16.35
CA TRP A 299 -12.66 -1.65 -15.35
C TRP A 299 -12.21 -1.24 -13.94
N ALA A 300 -10.98 -1.61 -13.56
CA ALA A 300 -10.41 -1.25 -12.27
C ALA A 300 -10.18 0.25 -12.08
N LYS A 301 -9.96 1.03 -13.14
CA LYS A 301 -9.88 2.51 -13.05
C LYS A 301 -11.24 3.12 -12.78
N GLU A 302 -12.29 2.55 -13.36
CA GLU A 302 -13.68 2.98 -13.19
C GLU A 302 -14.31 2.47 -11.88
N GLY A 303 -13.62 1.59 -11.14
CA GLY A 303 -14.17 1.01 -9.90
C GLY A 303 -15.22 -0.07 -10.17
N VAL A 304 -15.21 -0.65 -11.37
CA VAL A 304 -16.18 -1.68 -11.76
C VAL A 304 -15.48 -3.04 -11.75
N LEU A 305 -16.10 -4.04 -11.12
CA LEU A 305 -15.58 -5.41 -11.21
C LEU A 305 -15.68 -5.91 -12.66
N PRO A 306 -14.61 -6.50 -13.24
CA PRO A 306 -14.69 -7.07 -14.57
C PRO A 306 -15.81 -8.13 -14.65
N PRO A 307 -16.63 -8.16 -15.71
CA PRO A 307 -17.83 -9.02 -15.79
C PRO A 307 -17.58 -10.51 -15.48
N ARG A 308 -16.46 -11.07 -15.94
CA ARG A 308 -16.08 -12.48 -15.71
C ARG A 308 -15.64 -12.80 -14.27
N SER A 309 -15.51 -11.79 -13.43
CA SER A 309 -15.06 -11.98 -12.04
C SER A 309 -16.20 -12.40 -11.12
N GLY A 310 -17.46 -12.16 -11.50
CA GLY A 310 -18.63 -12.51 -10.69
C GLY A 310 -18.67 -13.99 -10.34
N ASP A 311 -18.52 -14.85 -11.35
CA ASP A 311 -18.54 -16.31 -11.18
C ASP A 311 -17.39 -16.80 -10.29
N ALA A 312 -16.18 -16.24 -10.47
CA ALA A 312 -15.04 -16.58 -9.63
C ALA A 312 -15.21 -16.15 -8.16
N VAL A 313 -15.82 -14.99 -7.93
CA VAL A 313 -16.14 -14.47 -6.59
C VAL A 313 -17.16 -15.38 -5.90
N ARG A 314 -18.24 -15.73 -6.61
CA ARG A 314 -19.28 -16.64 -6.11
C ARG A 314 -18.69 -18.02 -5.82
N ALA A 315 -17.93 -18.59 -6.75
CA ALA A 315 -17.28 -19.89 -6.58
C ALA A 315 -16.34 -19.92 -5.35
N VAL A 316 -15.58 -18.85 -5.12
CA VAL A 316 -14.72 -18.74 -3.93
C VAL A 316 -15.54 -18.67 -2.63
N ALA A 317 -16.66 -17.95 -2.63
CA ALA A 317 -17.55 -17.88 -1.46
C ALA A 317 -18.18 -19.24 -1.15
N LEU A 318 -18.72 -19.93 -2.16
CA LEU A 318 -19.28 -21.27 -2.01
C LEU A 318 -18.23 -22.27 -1.54
N ALA A 319 -17.01 -22.23 -2.11
CA ALA A 319 -15.90 -23.07 -1.68
C ALA A 319 -15.46 -22.80 -0.23
N ALA A 320 -15.62 -21.56 0.26
CA ALA A 320 -15.39 -21.19 1.65
C ALA A 320 -16.50 -21.68 2.61
N GLY A 321 -17.56 -22.30 2.08
CA GLY A 321 -18.65 -22.92 2.85
C GLY A 321 -19.85 -22.00 3.08
N LEU A 322 -19.95 -20.89 2.36
CA LEU A 322 -21.12 -20.00 2.44
C LEU A 322 -22.28 -20.59 1.65
N SER A 323 -23.51 -20.31 2.08
CA SER A 323 -24.71 -20.54 1.27
C SER A 323 -24.76 -19.60 0.06
N GLU A 324 -25.64 -19.88 -0.91
CA GLU A 324 -25.83 -19.01 -2.08
C GLU A 324 -26.23 -17.57 -1.71
N ALA A 325 -27.13 -17.42 -0.73
CA ALA A 325 -27.54 -16.10 -0.25
C ALA A 325 -26.37 -15.34 0.39
N GLU A 326 -25.56 -16.00 1.22
CA GLU A 326 -24.37 -15.40 1.83
C GLU A 326 -23.27 -15.10 0.80
N ALA A 327 -23.14 -15.94 -0.24
CA ALA A 327 -22.21 -15.73 -1.34
C ALA A 327 -22.58 -14.46 -2.15
N GLU A 328 -23.86 -14.23 -2.41
CA GLU A 328 -24.33 -13.00 -3.07
C GLU A 328 -24.08 -11.75 -2.22
N VAL A 329 -24.29 -11.84 -0.89
CA VAL A 329 -23.94 -10.74 0.04
C VAL A 329 -22.43 -10.49 0.03
N ALA A 330 -21.61 -11.54 0.05
CA ALA A 330 -20.16 -11.41 0.01
C ALA A 330 -19.67 -10.82 -1.33
N ALA A 331 -20.30 -11.17 -2.44
CA ALA A 331 -20.02 -10.59 -3.75
C ALA A 331 -20.42 -9.11 -3.82
N ALA A 332 -21.55 -8.73 -3.21
CA ALA A 332 -21.96 -7.34 -3.08
C ALA A 332 -20.98 -6.52 -2.21
N ASP A 333 -20.47 -7.07 -1.10
CA ASP A 333 -19.40 -6.44 -0.28
C ASP A 333 -18.15 -6.17 -1.12
N LEU A 334 -17.72 -7.15 -1.94
CA LEU A 334 -16.57 -6.94 -2.84
C LEU A 334 -16.84 -5.87 -3.90
N ARG A 335 -18.01 -5.89 -4.55
CA ARG A 335 -18.40 -4.86 -5.54
C ARG A 335 -18.36 -3.46 -4.92
N SER A 336 -18.95 -3.31 -3.73
CA SER A 336 -18.96 -2.05 -3.00
C SER A 336 -17.54 -1.60 -2.64
N GLU A 337 -16.68 -2.50 -2.16
CA GLU A 337 -15.29 -2.18 -1.82
C GLU A 337 -14.43 -1.84 -3.05
N PHE A 338 -14.67 -2.53 -4.18
CA PHE A 338 -13.96 -2.32 -5.44
C PHE A 338 -14.32 -0.98 -6.11
N ALA A 339 -15.53 -0.47 -5.90
CA ALA A 339 -15.96 0.84 -6.38
C ALA A 339 -15.22 2.01 -5.71
N ARG A 340 -14.76 1.82 -4.46
CA ARG A 340 -14.06 2.86 -3.71
C ARG A 340 -12.74 3.24 -4.39
N GLU A 341 -12.41 4.53 -4.36
CA GLU A 341 -11.07 5.00 -4.76
C GLU A 341 -10.01 4.48 -3.79
N THR A 342 -10.33 4.47 -2.50
CA THR A 342 -9.49 3.92 -1.42
C THR A 342 -10.20 2.76 -0.73
N PRO A 343 -9.94 1.50 -1.13
CA PRO A 343 -10.41 0.32 -0.41
C PRO A 343 -9.92 0.29 1.04
N TYR A 344 -10.70 -0.27 1.96
CA TYR A 344 -10.29 -0.37 3.36
C TYR A 344 -9.23 -1.45 3.55
N ARG A 345 -8.32 -1.25 4.50
CA ARG A 345 -7.15 -2.11 4.71
C ARG A 345 -7.13 -2.72 6.10
N GLU A 346 -8.06 -3.63 6.37
CA GLU A 346 -8.17 -4.28 7.68
C GLU A 346 -6.83 -4.88 8.14
N ARG A 347 -6.06 -5.51 7.23
CA ARG A 347 -4.74 -6.06 7.58
C ARG A 347 -3.71 -5.00 7.96
N LEU A 348 -3.77 -3.80 7.39
CA LEU A 348 -2.89 -2.70 7.79
C LEU A 348 -3.19 -2.33 9.23
N PHE A 349 -4.46 -2.07 9.57
CA PHE A 349 -4.83 -1.73 10.94
C PHE A 349 -4.56 -2.89 11.91
N GLY A 350 -4.77 -4.14 11.51
CA GLY A 350 -4.40 -5.30 12.32
C GLY A 350 -2.91 -5.47 12.52
N PHE A 351 -2.11 -5.10 11.52
CA PHE A 351 -0.66 -5.00 11.65
C PHE A 351 -0.27 -3.89 12.63
N LEU A 352 -0.82 -2.67 12.49
CA LEU A 352 -0.55 -1.56 13.40
C LEU A 352 -0.93 -1.92 14.85
N ALA A 353 -2.15 -2.40 15.05
CA ALA A 353 -2.67 -2.85 16.34
C ALA A 353 -1.77 -3.95 16.94
N GLY A 354 -1.46 -4.99 16.16
CA GLY A 354 -0.77 -6.17 16.66
C GLY A 354 0.74 -6.06 16.80
N ARG A 355 1.39 -5.18 16.02
CA ARG A 355 2.86 -5.06 15.96
C ARG A 355 3.42 -3.76 16.51
N VAL A 356 2.61 -2.70 16.61
CA VAL A 356 3.05 -1.38 17.09
C VAL A 356 2.31 -1.04 18.38
N VAL A 357 0.98 -0.88 18.29
CA VAL A 357 0.15 -0.39 19.39
C VAL A 357 0.15 -1.36 20.58
N ARG A 358 0.08 -2.67 20.34
CA ARG A 358 0.19 -3.69 21.40
C ARG A 358 1.54 -3.67 22.13
N GLN A 359 2.60 -3.15 21.50
CA GLN A 359 3.92 -2.99 22.13
C GLN A 359 4.02 -1.71 22.98
N GLY A 360 2.93 -0.95 23.08
CA GLY A 360 2.82 0.23 23.94
C GLY A 360 3.08 1.55 23.22
N THR A 361 3.41 1.56 21.93
CA THR A 361 3.60 2.80 21.17
C THR A 361 2.27 3.27 20.59
N PRO A 362 1.70 4.40 21.04
CA PRO A 362 0.49 4.92 20.43
C PRO A 362 0.79 5.41 19.00
N VAL A 363 -0.21 5.30 18.13
CA VAL A 363 -0.10 5.70 16.71
C VAL A 363 -1.18 6.72 16.38
N LEU A 364 -0.78 7.93 16.00
CA LEU A 364 -1.67 8.93 15.41
C LEU A 364 -1.85 8.63 13.92
N LEU A 365 -3.10 8.46 13.50
CA LEU A 365 -3.51 8.35 12.12
C LEU A 365 -3.94 9.73 11.63
N LEU A 366 -3.23 10.25 10.64
CA LEU A 366 -3.47 11.56 10.04
C LEU A 366 -3.90 11.37 8.58
N PRO A 367 -5.22 11.40 8.27
CA PRO A 367 -5.67 11.27 6.90
C PRO A 367 -5.38 12.56 6.11
N LEU A 368 -4.79 12.42 4.93
CA LEU A 368 -4.57 13.49 3.96
C LEU A 368 -5.25 13.12 2.66
N ARG A 369 -6.18 13.97 2.21
CA ARG A 369 -6.96 13.75 1.01
C ARG A 369 -6.82 14.90 0.02
N TRP A 370 -7.04 14.58 -1.25
CA TRP A 370 -7.25 15.56 -2.30
C TRP A 370 -8.75 15.76 -2.56
N GLY A 371 -9.14 17.00 -2.87
CA GLY A 371 -10.50 17.40 -3.22
C GLY A 371 -10.82 17.15 -4.69
N ASP A 372 -12.00 17.58 -5.14
CA ASP A 372 -12.44 17.38 -6.52
C ASP A 372 -11.55 18.11 -7.55
N ARG A 373 -11.52 17.59 -8.77
CA ARG A 373 -10.76 18.10 -9.92
C ARG A 373 -11.11 19.55 -10.28
N SER A 374 -12.32 20.01 -9.95
CA SER A 374 -12.79 21.37 -10.22
C SER A 374 -12.09 22.45 -9.38
N GLY A 375 -11.45 22.06 -8.27
CA GLY A 375 -10.68 22.95 -7.41
C GLY A 375 -9.74 22.13 -6.55
N VAL A 376 -8.57 21.80 -7.10
CA VAL A 376 -7.59 20.95 -6.42
C VAL A 376 -7.19 21.57 -5.07
N GLN A 377 -7.72 21.01 -4.00
CA GLN A 377 -7.43 21.38 -2.63
C GLN A 377 -6.97 20.15 -1.87
N PHE A 378 -6.02 20.32 -0.96
CA PHE A 378 -5.65 19.27 -0.04
C PHE A 378 -6.14 19.58 1.36
N SER A 379 -6.65 18.57 2.03
CA SER A 379 -7.17 18.71 3.39
C SER A 379 -6.71 17.56 4.26
N PHE A 380 -6.28 17.90 5.47
CA PHE A 380 -6.12 16.93 6.54
C PHE A 380 -7.51 16.66 7.14
N GLY A 381 -7.90 15.40 7.16
CA GLY A 381 -9.16 14.97 7.77
C GLY A 381 -9.07 14.90 9.30
N ALA A 382 -10.11 14.37 9.93
CA ALA A 382 -10.16 14.20 11.38
C ALA A 382 -9.11 13.17 11.84
N PRO A 383 -8.15 13.55 12.69
CA PRO A 383 -7.13 12.63 13.18
C PRO A 383 -7.72 11.67 14.23
N VAL A 384 -7.12 10.48 14.35
CA VAL A 384 -7.48 9.49 15.37
C VAL A 384 -6.21 8.87 15.93
N ALA A 385 -6.11 8.70 17.25
CA ALA A 385 -4.98 8.00 17.87
C ALA A 385 -5.38 6.59 18.33
N LEU A 386 -4.56 5.60 18.00
CA LEU A 386 -4.64 4.24 18.54
C LEU A 386 -3.78 4.17 19.81
N LEU A 387 -4.40 3.98 20.98
CA LEU A 387 -3.69 4.02 22.27
C LEU A 387 -3.17 2.65 22.70
N SER A 388 -4.01 1.62 22.60
CA SER A 388 -3.66 0.25 22.98
C SER A 388 -4.49 -0.76 22.19
N ALA A 389 -4.01 -2.00 22.08
CA ALA A 389 -4.69 -3.06 21.33
C ALA A 389 -4.74 -4.37 22.12
N GLY A 390 -5.95 -4.93 22.25
CA GLY A 390 -6.21 -6.21 22.89
C GLY A 390 -5.77 -7.43 22.07
N ARG A 391 -5.86 -8.62 22.69
CA ARG A 391 -5.65 -9.90 22.00
C ARG A 391 -6.89 -10.32 21.18
N ASP A 392 -8.05 -9.85 21.59
CA ASP A 392 -9.38 -10.05 21.01
C ASP A 392 -9.67 -9.16 19.78
N ARG A 393 -8.65 -8.49 19.23
CA ARG A 393 -8.78 -7.55 18.11
C ARG A 393 -9.67 -6.34 18.42
N ARG A 394 -9.72 -5.91 19.69
CA ARG A 394 -10.25 -4.59 20.05
C ARG A 394 -9.12 -3.57 20.14
N VAL A 395 -9.42 -2.32 19.82
CA VAL A 395 -8.48 -1.19 19.91
C VAL A 395 -9.12 -0.06 20.71
N ARG A 396 -8.34 0.52 21.63
CA ARG A 396 -8.70 1.75 22.33
C ARG A 396 -8.26 2.92 21.46
N VAL A 397 -9.20 3.79 21.15
CA VAL A 397 -9.02 4.92 20.24
C VAL A 397 -9.34 6.22 20.95
N LEU A 398 -8.58 7.26 20.63
CA LEU A 398 -8.84 8.64 21.02
C LEU A 398 -9.27 9.40 19.76
N ASP A 399 -10.48 9.95 19.76
CA ASP A 399 -10.98 10.73 18.62
C ASP A 399 -10.52 12.19 18.67
N ARG A 400 -10.87 12.98 17.64
CA ARG A 400 -10.51 14.41 17.55
C ARG A 400 -10.96 15.27 18.74
N THR A 401 -12.00 14.85 19.46
CA THR A 401 -12.48 15.58 20.66
C THR A 401 -11.63 15.25 21.89
N GLY A 402 -10.89 14.15 21.86
CA GLY A 402 -10.19 13.57 23.01
C GLY A 402 -11.06 12.57 23.78
N ALA A 403 -12.25 12.23 23.27
CA ALA A 403 -13.06 11.17 23.83
C ALA A 403 -12.41 9.82 23.51
N GLU A 404 -12.39 8.94 24.51
CA GLU A 404 -11.86 7.60 24.36
C GLU A 404 -12.99 6.62 24.09
N SER A 405 -12.78 5.71 23.15
CA SER A 405 -13.70 4.59 22.93
C SER A 405 -12.93 3.31 22.64
N GLU A 406 -13.56 2.17 22.90
CA GLU A 406 -13.04 0.88 22.49
C GLU A 406 -13.87 0.35 21.32
N ARG A 407 -13.21 -0.09 20.26
CA ARG A 407 -13.87 -0.54 19.02
C ARG A 407 -13.30 -1.87 18.55
N GLY A 408 -14.13 -2.67 17.88
CA GLY A 408 -13.66 -3.79 17.09
C GLY A 408 -12.75 -3.28 15.96
N LEU A 409 -11.59 -3.92 15.77
CA LEU A 409 -10.59 -3.47 14.79
C LEU A 409 -11.14 -3.37 13.37
N ARG A 410 -12.00 -4.32 12.97
CA ARG A 410 -12.62 -4.34 11.64
C ARG A 410 -13.58 -3.17 11.46
N ASP A 411 -14.43 -2.92 12.45
CA ASP A 411 -15.40 -1.84 12.41
C ASP A 411 -14.70 -0.48 12.42
N PHE A 412 -13.66 -0.36 13.24
CA PHE A 412 -12.77 0.81 13.23
C PHE A 412 -12.14 1.04 11.86
N ALA A 413 -11.52 0.02 11.25
CA ALA A 413 -10.86 0.15 9.95
C ALA A 413 -11.84 0.56 8.84
N ARG A 414 -13.06 0.01 8.84
CA ARG A 414 -14.11 0.35 7.87
C ARG A 414 -14.61 1.78 8.07
N ALA A 415 -14.94 2.14 9.31
CA ALA A 415 -15.42 3.49 9.64
C ALA A 415 -14.35 4.55 9.32
N PHE A 416 -13.11 4.35 9.77
CA PHE A 416 -12.00 5.27 9.50
C PHE A 416 -11.80 5.48 7.99
N ALA A 417 -11.81 4.41 7.19
CA ALA A 417 -11.66 4.52 5.75
C ALA A 417 -12.85 5.26 5.10
N ALA A 418 -14.09 4.96 5.50
CA ALA A 418 -15.30 5.63 5.00
C ALA A 418 -15.36 7.11 5.35
N GLU A 419 -15.00 7.48 6.57
CA GLU A 419 -15.06 8.85 7.05
C GLU A 419 -13.91 9.70 6.50
N SER A 420 -12.72 9.11 6.37
CA SER A 420 -11.50 9.84 5.97
C SER A 420 -11.29 9.88 4.46
N PHE A 421 -11.78 8.88 3.73
CA PHE A 421 -11.61 8.69 2.29
C PHE A 421 -12.95 8.27 1.67
N PRO A 422 -13.93 9.21 1.61
CA PRO A 422 -15.27 8.93 1.12
C PRO A 422 -15.31 8.49 -0.35
#